data_AF-A0A2J6RZ68-F1
#
_entry.id   AF-A0A2J6RZ68-F1
#
_cell.length_a   1.000
_cell.length_b   1.000
_cell.length_c   1.000
_cell.angle_alpha   90.00
_cell.angle_beta   90.00
_cell.angle_gamma   90.00
#
_symmetry.space_group_name_H-M   'P 1'
#
loop_
_entity.id
_entity.type
_entity.pdbx_description
1 polymer ?
#
loop_
_entity_poly.entity_id
_entity_poly.type
_entity_poly.pdbx_seq_one_letter_code
_entity_poly.pdbx_strand_id
1 'polypeptide(L)'
;WKVAIVLEELGPDDNIILLDMFLVKKAPFTDLSSNGRTPAIVDHENKGFVLWELRFSSSPSTVIIQYLIKKYDTSGKLTYTVGPEKYLLN
;
A
#
# COMPACT_ATOMS: atom_id res chain seq x y z
N TRP A 1 -1.44 -3.02 -9.54
CA TRP A 1 -2.92 -3.11 -9.61
C TRP A 1 -3.54 -3.48 -8.26
N LYS A 2 -3.11 -4.56 -7.57
CA LYS A 2 -3.69 -4.96 -6.27
C LYS A 2 -3.83 -3.84 -5.22
N VAL A 3 -2.79 -3.02 -5.03
CA VAL A 3 -2.83 -1.88 -4.10
C VAL A 3 -3.88 -0.84 -4.48
N ALA A 4 -4.03 -0.54 -5.76
CA ALA A 4 -5.02 0.43 -6.24
C ALA A 4 -6.46 -0.03 -5.96
N ILE A 5 -6.75 -1.33 -6.14
CA ILE A 5 -8.06 -1.91 -5.82
C ILE A 5 -8.36 -1.77 -4.32
N VAL A 6 -7.39 -2.07 -3.46
CA VAL A 6 -7.55 -1.95 -2.01
C VAL A 6 -7.82 -0.50 -1.60
N LEU A 7 -7.14 0.47 -2.22
CA LEU A 7 -7.39 1.89 -1.99
C LEU A 7 -8.80 2.30 -2.45
N GLU A 8 -9.23 1.85 -3.63
CA GLU A 8 -10.58 2.13 -4.14
C GLU A 8 -11.68 1.62 -3.19
N GLU A 9 -11.52 0.42 -2.65
CA GLU A 9 -12.48 -0.19 -1.72
C GLU A 9 -12.52 0.47 -0.33
N LEU A 10 -11.36 0.93 0.15
CA LEU A 10 -11.27 1.65 1.43
C LEU A 10 -11.88 3.06 1.33
N GLY A 11 -11.94 3.63 0.12
CA GLY A 11 -12.46 4.95 -0.15
C GLY A 11 -11.74 6.16 0.50
N PRO A 12 -10.46 6.13 0.89
CA PRO A 12 -9.74 7.38 1.13
C PRO A 12 -9.72 8.23 -0.14
N ASP A 13 -9.83 9.56 0.01
CA ASP A 13 -9.64 10.56 -1.05
C ASP A 13 -8.16 10.60 -1.50
N ASP A 14 -7.66 9.46 -1.96
CA ASP A 14 -6.26 9.29 -2.33
C ASP A 14 -6.03 9.74 -3.78
N ASN A 15 -5.10 10.67 -3.93
CA ASN A 15 -4.56 11.05 -5.23
C ASN A 15 -3.66 9.93 -5.75
N ILE A 16 -4.23 8.94 -6.44
CA ILE A 16 -3.47 7.87 -7.10
C ILE A 16 -2.70 8.48 -8.28
N ILE A 17 -1.39 8.65 -8.12
CA ILE A 17 -0.50 9.11 -9.19
C ILE A 17 0.05 7.88 -9.92
N LEU A 18 -0.43 7.67 -11.16
CA LEU A 18 0.15 6.69 -12.07
C LEU A 18 1.41 7.27 -12.71
N LEU A 19 2.56 6.76 -12.31
CA LEU A 19 3.85 7.13 -12.88
C LEU A 19 4.26 6.17 -14.00
N ASP A 20 4.84 6.71 -15.07
CA ASP A 20 5.48 5.91 -16.12
C ASP A 20 6.69 5.14 -15.56
N MET A 21 6.91 3.92 -16.03
CA MET A 21 8.08 3.09 -15.69
C MET A 21 9.44 3.77 -15.96
N PHE A 22 9.49 4.76 -16.85
CA PHE A 22 10.71 5.53 -17.08
C PHE A 22 10.93 6.61 -16.01
N LEU A 23 9.86 7.07 -15.34
CA LEU A 23 9.91 8.09 -14.30
C LEU A 23 10.24 7.49 -12.92
N VAL A 24 9.88 6.23 -12.66
CA VAL A 24 10.18 5.55 -11.39
C VAL A 24 11.67 5.29 -11.15
N LYS A 25 12.51 5.46 -12.17
CA LYS A 25 13.98 5.36 -12.08
C LYS A 25 14.68 6.72 -11.99
N LYS A 26 13.92 7.80 -11.83
CA LYS A 26 14.44 9.17 -11.76
C LYS A 26 13.90 9.89 -10.52
N ALA A 27 14.62 10.91 -10.05
CA ALA A 27 14.10 11.83 -9.05
C ALA A 27 12.84 12.55 -9.60
N PRO A 28 11.81 12.79 -8.79
CA PRO A 28 11.78 12.65 -7.33
C PRO A 28 11.42 11.25 -6.80
N PHE A 29 11.04 10.30 -7.66
CA PHE A 29 10.55 9.00 -7.20
C PHE A 29 11.64 8.15 -6.56
N THR A 30 12.88 8.23 -7.06
CA THR A 30 14.04 7.53 -6.46
C THR A 30 14.38 8.00 -5.05
N ASP A 31 13.96 9.22 -4.68
CA ASP A 31 14.14 9.75 -3.33
C ASP A 31 13.16 9.10 -2.34
N LEU A 32 12.00 8.65 -2.85
CA LEU A 32 10.98 7.91 -2.08
C LEU A 32 11.27 6.41 -2.06
N SER A 33 11.62 5.84 -3.22
CA SER A 33 11.85 4.43 -3.44
C SER A 33 13.27 4.24 -3.99
N SER A 34 14.22 3.97 -3.11
CA SER A 34 15.64 3.86 -3.47
C SER A 34 15.95 2.73 -4.46
N ASN A 35 15.02 1.77 -4.64
CA ASN A 35 15.11 0.71 -5.63
C ASN A 35 14.36 1.00 -6.94
N GLY A 36 13.65 2.14 -7.03
CA GLY A 36 12.84 2.54 -8.19
C GLY A 36 11.71 1.57 -8.53
N ARG A 37 11.24 0.79 -7.55
CA ARG A 37 10.15 -0.16 -7.74
C ARG A 37 8.82 0.43 -7.33
N THR A 38 7.79 0.01 -8.06
CA THR A 38 6.38 0.24 -7.77
C THR A 38 5.74 -1.05 -7.26
N PRO A 39 4.71 -0.98 -6.40
CA PRO A 39 4.07 0.22 -5.88
C PRO A 39 4.82 0.87 -4.70
N ALA A 40 4.67 2.19 -4.58
CA ALA A 40 5.08 2.98 -3.41
C ALA A 40 3.91 3.89 -3.02
N ILE A 41 3.69 4.07 -1.73
CA ILE A 41 2.65 4.95 -1.18
C ILE A 41 3.30 5.97 -0.25
N VAL A 42 2.73 7.18 -0.23
CA VAL A 42 3.08 8.23 0.72
C VAL A 42 1.83 8.51 1.54
N ASP A 43 1.89 8.19 2.82
CA ASP A 43 0.80 8.43 3.75
C ASP A 43 0.95 9.85 4.33
N HIS A 44 0.18 10.77 3.76
CA HIS A 44 0.18 12.17 4.17
C HIS A 44 -0.43 12.40 5.56
N GLU A 45 -1.39 11.57 5.96
CA GLU A 45 -1.97 11.61 7.31
C GLU A 45 -0.97 11.14 8.38
N ASN A 46 0.04 10.36 7.97
CA ASN A 46 1.11 9.89 8.83
C ASN A 46 2.41 10.67 8.67
N LYS A 47 2.35 12.00 8.58
CA LYS A 47 3.54 12.86 8.48
C LYS A 47 4.40 12.55 7.24
N GLY A 48 3.79 12.12 6.14
CA GLY A 48 4.51 11.78 4.91
C GLY A 48 5.29 10.47 5.00
N PHE A 49 4.79 9.49 5.78
CA PHE A 49 5.42 8.19 5.88
C PHE A 49 5.43 7.50 4.51
N VAL A 50 6.62 7.18 4.02
CA VAL A 50 6.81 6.53 2.72
C VAL A 50 6.89 5.02 2.93
N LEU A 51 5.97 4.29 2.32
CA LEU A 51 5.99 2.83 2.31
C LEU A 51 6.18 2.35 0.87
N TRP A 52 7.27 1.62 0.65
CA TRP A 52 7.60 0.98 -0.61
C TRP A 52 8.06 -0.45 -0.34
N GLU A 53 8.05 -1.30 -1.36
CA GLU A 53 8.30 -2.73 -1.20
C GLU A 53 9.64 -3.06 -0.50
N LEU A 54 9.56 -3.60 0.72
CA LEU A 54 10.70 -4.10 1.46
C LEU A 54 11.09 -5.50 0.95
N ARG A 55 12.38 -5.68 0.64
CA ARG A 55 12.97 -6.87 0.00
C ARG A 55 12.83 -8.19 0.78
N PHE A 56 12.32 -8.16 2.01
CA PHE A 56 12.23 -9.33 2.89
C PHE A 56 10.86 -10.00 2.93
N SER A 57 9.83 -9.47 2.25
CA SER A 57 8.53 -10.14 2.15
C SER A 57 8.47 -11.05 0.94
N SER A 58 8.05 -12.31 1.15
CA SER A 58 7.83 -13.33 0.13
C SER A 58 6.74 -12.93 -0.89
N SER A 59 5.90 -11.94 -0.57
CA SER A 59 4.97 -11.32 -1.52
C SER A 59 5.09 -9.79 -1.46
N PRO A 60 5.54 -9.13 -2.54
CA PRO A 60 5.84 -7.70 -2.51
C PRO A 60 4.60 -6.81 -2.24
N SER A 61 3.43 -7.23 -2.74
CA SER A 61 2.17 -6.50 -2.58
C SER A 61 1.52 -6.64 -1.19
N THR A 62 1.88 -7.64 -0.38
CA THR A 62 1.17 -7.91 0.89
C THR A 62 1.51 -6.93 2.00
N VAL A 63 2.71 -6.34 2.02
CA VAL A 63 3.11 -5.40 3.08
C VAL A 63 2.31 -4.09 3.01
N ILE A 64 2.20 -3.51 1.82
CA ILE A 64 1.44 -2.26 1.62
C ILE A 64 -0.04 -2.49 1.90
N ILE A 65 -0.61 -3.60 1.40
CA ILE A 65 -2.01 -3.95 1.63
C ILE A 65 -2.28 -4.18 3.12
N GLN A 66 -1.41 -4.91 3.84
CA GLN A 66 -1.57 -5.11 5.28
C GLN A 66 -1.48 -3.81 6.08
N TYR A 67 -0.60 -2.89 5.69
CA TYR A 67 -0.54 -1.56 6.30
C TYR A 67 -1.86 -0.80 6.10
N LEU A 68 -2.35 -0.75 4.85
CA LEU A 68 -3.59 -0.06 4.51
C LEU A 68 -4.78 -0.66 5.27
N ILE A 69 -4.91 -1.97 5.27
CA ILE A 69 -5.97 -2.66 6.01
C ILE A 69 -5.86 -2.34 7.51
N LYS A 70 -4.69 -2.57 8.12
CA LYS A 70 -4.53 -2.40 9.57
C LYS A 70 -4.81 -0.98 10.04
N LYS A 71 -4.55 0.01 9.20
CA LYS A 71 -4.67 1.43 9.56
C LYS A 71 -6.00 2.06 9.12
N TYR A 72 -6.51 1.69 7.96
CA TYR A 72 -7.65 2.34 7.32
C TYR A 72 -8.89 1.46 7.19
N ASP A 73 -8.78 0.13 7.27
CA ASP A 73 -9.94 -0.78 7.30
C ASP A 73 -10.61 -0.82 8.69
N THR A 74 -10.96 0.36 9.22
CA THR A 74 -11.61 0.50 10.54
C THR A 74 -13.01 -0.10 10.57
N SER A 75 -13.66 -0.18 9.41
CA SER A 75 -14.99 -0.77 9.24
C SER A 75 -14.98 -2.29 8.99
N GLY A 76 -13.82 -2.93 8.80
CA GLY A 76 -13.74 -4.34 8.45
C GLY A 76 -14.41 -4.68 7.12
N LYS A 77 -14.28 -3.80 6.11
CA LYS A 77 -14.81 -4.02 4.76
C LYS A 77 -14.00 -5.06 4.00
N LEU A 78 -12.69 -5.08 4.21
CA LEU A 78 -11.76 -5.98 3.52
C LEU A 78 -11.31 -7.14 4.41
N THR A 79 -11.62 -7.10 5.71
CA THR A 79 -11.22 -8.10 6.69
C THR A 79 -12.35 -8.52 7.61
N TYR A 80 -12.31 -9.79 8.02
CA TYR A 80 -13.19 -10.30 9.05
C TYR A 80 -12.68 -9.87 10.43
N THR A 81 -13.42 -8.99 11.09
CA THR A 81 -13.07 -8.47 12.43
C THR A 81 -13.55 -9.38 13.57
N VAL A 82 -14.42 -10.35 13.28
CA VAL A 82 -15.06 -11.22 14.27
C VAL A 82 -15.03 -12.68 13.81
N GLY A 83 -14.89 -13.60 14.76
CA GLY A 83 -14.99 -15.05 14.52
C GLY A 83 -13.65 -15.74 14.19
N PRO A 84 -13.66 -17.07 14.00
CA PRO A 84 -12.49 -17.87 13.66
C PRO A 84 -11.98 -17.59 12.24
N GLU A 85 -12.81 -17.01 11.37
CA GLU A 85 -12.50 -16.69 9.98
C GLU A 85 -11.35 -15.68 9.86
N LYS A 86 -11.09 -14.88 10.90
CA LYS A 86 -9.93 -13.96 10.96
C LYS A 86 -8.58 -14.67 10.84
N TYR A 87 -8.52 -15.97 11.17
CA TYR A 87 -7.29 -16.76 11.07
C TYR A 87 -7.06 -17.33 9.65
N LEU A 88 -8.02 -17.19 8.74
CA LEU A 88 -7.92 -17.66 7.35
C LEU A 88 -7.24 -16.65 6.41
N LEU A 89 -6.91 -15.46 6.92
CA LEU A 89 -6.34 -14.35 6.16
C LEU A 89 -4.79 -14.32 6.15
N ASN A 90 -4.13 -15.30 6.76
CA ASN A 90 -2.65 -15.40 6.88
C ASN A 90 -2.10 -16.73 6.37
#